data_AF-A0A6L2J5Z0-F1
#
_entry.id   AF-A0A6L2J5Z0-F1
#
_cell.length_a   1.000
_cell.length_b   1.000
_cell.length_c   1.000
_cell.angle_alpha   90.00
_cell.angle_beta   90.00
_cell.angle_gamma   90.00
#
_symmetry.space_group_name_H-M   'P 1'
#
loop_
_entity.id
_entity.type
_entity.pdbx_description
1 polymer ?
#
loop_
_entity_poly.entity_id
_entity_poly.type
_entity_poly.pdbx_seq_one_letter_code
_entity_poly.pdbx_strand_id
1 'polypeptide(L)'
;MSPGIVLFSTKPYLRVETHATQERIVKTNQEVHGERPKGNLKQLKTMKVNELKLKDIPIVREFPDVFPEDLSGLPPSREVEFRIDLIHGAIPVAKSPYRLAPTEMQELANQLKELQDKGFIRPSSTPWGAPVLFVKKKDGSFHMCIDYRELNKLTIKNCYPLPRIDDLFDQLQGSRYFSKIDLRSGYHQLRVREEDIPKTAFRTRYGHFEFTVMPFGLTNAPAVFMDLMNRVCRPYLDKFVIVFIDDILIYSKSKKSMKFT
;
A
#
# COMPACT_ATOMS: atom_id res chain seq x y z
N MET A 1 22.00 -8.30 26.49
CA MET A 1 21.40 -8.94 25.31
C MET A 1 20.36 -7.98 24.76
N SER A 2 20.72 -7.23 23.73
CA SER A 2 19.84 -6.24 23.13
C SER A 2 18.81 -6.96 22.26
N PRO A 3 17.51 -6.62 22.33
CA PRO A 3 16.52 -7.22 21.45
C PRO A 3 16.83 -6.76 20.03
N GLY A 4 17.28 -7.70 19.18
CA GLY A 4 17.51 -7.46 17.77
C GLY A 4 16.21 -7.02 17.11
N ILE A 5 16.27 -5.92 16.36
CA ILE A 5 15.15 -5.40 15.58
C ILE A 5 14.90 -6.41 14.46
N VAL A 6 13.87 -7.24 14.63
CA VAL A 6 13.33 -8.05 13.54
C VAL A 6 12.37 -7.16 12.75
N LEU A 7 12.74 -6.83 11.52
CA LEU A 7 11.85 -6.22 10.54
C LEU A 7 10.81 -7.28 10.11
N PHE A 8 9.82 -7.55 10.97
CA PHE A 8 8.70 -8.41 10.62
C PHE A 8 7.77 -7.67 9.66
N SER A 9 7.97 -7.91 8.37
CA SER A 9 6.96 -7.68 7.34
C SER A 9 5.87 -8.73 7.49
N THR A 10 4.62 -8.27 7.57
CA THR A 10 3.45 -9.15 7.51
C THR A 10 3.05 -9.52 6.08
N LYS A 11 3.98 -9.43 5.09
CA LYS A 11 4.08 -10.30 3.89
C LYS A 11 3.00 -10.18 2.77
N PRO A 12 3.15 -10.69 1.51
CA PRO A 12 4.25 -10.57 0.55
C PRO A 12 4.52 -9.12 0.18
N TYR A 13 5.14 -8.90 -0.97
CA TYR A 13 5.14 -7.67 -1.75
C TYR A 13 6.35 -6.83 -1.47
N LEU A 14 7.32 -7.16 -2.30
CA LEU A 14 8.56 -6.47 -2.45
C LEU A 14 8.87 -6.71 -3.91
N ARG A 15 8.49 -5.77 -4.75
CA ARG A 15 9.06 -5.68 -6.08
C ARG A 15 10.33 -4.86 -5.93
N VAL A 16 11.49 -5.51 -6.00
CA VAL A 16 12.76 -4.80 -6.15
C VAL A 16 12.80 -4.24 -7.56
N GLU A 17 12.26 -3.03 -7.74
CA GLU A 17 12.48 -2.24 -8.95
C GLU A 17 13.78 -1.46 -8.77
N THR A 18 14.80 -1.81 -9.56
CA THR A 18 15.99 -0.97 -9.76
C THR A 18 15.83 -0.24 -11.09
N HIS A 19 14.96 0.77 -11.17
CA HIS A 19 14.86 1.57 -12.41
C HIS A 19 14.59 3.05 -12.14
N ALA A 20 15.35 3.88 -12.85
CA ALA A 20 15.11 5.29 -13.05
C ALA A 20 13.80 5.48 -13.85
N THR A 21 12.91 6.29 -13.26
CA THR A 21 11.77 7.03 -13.85
C THR A 21 10.91 6.37 -14.96
N GLN A 22 9.73 5.95 -14.49
CA GLN A 22 8.36 6.00 -15.06
C GLN A 22 7.87 5.06 -16.19
N GLU A 23 6.76 4.40 -15.79
CA GLU A 23 5.67 3.76 -16.53
C GLU A 23 5.78 2.26 -16.93
N ARG A 24 5.13 1.44 -16.09
CA ARG A 24 4.54 0.09 -16.29
C ARG A 24 5.48 -1.12 -16.47
N ILE A 25 5.49 -1.97 -15.43
CA ILE A 25 5.47 -3.47 -15.40
C ILE A 25 6.38 -4.17 -16.44
N VAL A 26 7.54 -4.77 -16.12
CA VAL A 26 7.77 -6.11 -15.50
C VAL A 26 9.33 -6.31 -15.42
N LYS A 27 9.83 -6.94 -14.35
CA LYS A 27 11.12 -7.68 -14.15
C LYS A 27 12.52 -7.02 -14.42
N THR A 28 13.34 -7.17 -13.36
CA THR A 28 14.79 -7.48 -13.26
C THR A 28 15.89 -6.44 -13.51
N ASN A 29 16.61 -6.16 -12.42
CA ASN A 29 18.05 -5.89 -12.22
C ASN A 29 18.90 -5.47 -13.43
N GLN A 30 19.38 -4.22 -13.39
CA GLN A 30 20.55 -3.75 -14.14
C GLN A 30 21.51 -3.00 -13.20
N GLU A 31 22.81 -3.18 -13.38
CA GLU A 31 23.84 -2.27 -12.85
C GLU A 31 23.90 -1.01 -13.72
N VAL A 32 23.86 0.17 -13.10
CA VAL A 32 23.99 1.46 -13.80
C VAL A 32 25.22 2.20 -13.25
N HIS A 33 26.22 2.43 -14.11
CA HIS A 33 27.25 3.42 -13.87
C HIS A 33 26.73 4.78 -14.37
N GLY A 34 26.42 5.69 -13.45
CA GLY A 34 25.91 7.02 -13.79
C GLY A 34 27.02 8.06 -13.97
N GLU A 35 27.19 8.58 -15.19
CA GLU A 35 27.64 9.95 -15.42
C GLU A 35 26.48 10.81 -15.95
N ARG A 36 26.51 12.11 -15.64
CA ARG A 36 25.46 13.07 -15.99
C ARG A 36 25.24 13.17 -17.51
N PRO A 37 24.00 13.04 -18.03
CA PRO A 37 23.73 13.43 -19.41
C PRO A 37 23.61 14.96 -19.51
N LYS A 38 24.45 15.57 -20.36
CA LYS A 38 24.24 16.91 -20.89
C LYS A 38 23.31 16.79 -22.12
N GLY A 39 22.04 17.20 -21.98
CA GLY A 39 21.10 17.37 -23.11
C GLY A 39 19.99 16.32 -23.28
N ASN A 40 18.99 16.69 -24.09
CA ASN A 40 17.65 16.10 -24.28
C ASN A 40 17.51 14.57 -24.13
N LEU A 41 16.53 14.16 -23.29
CA LEU A 41 16.25 12.81 -22.78
C LEU A 41 15.79 11.72 -23.79
N LYS A 42 15.89 11.90 -25.11
CA LYS A 42 15.14 11.03 -26.05
C LYS A 42 15.85 9.76 -26.57
N GLN A 43 17.10 9.47 -26.24
CA GLN A 43 17.73 8.22 -26.71
C GLN A 43 18.68 7.60 -25.68
N LEU A 44 18.17 6.65 -24.90
CA LEU A 44 18.96 5.64 -24.20
C LEU A 44 18.58 4.27 -24.78
N LYS A 45 19.56 3.52 -25.32
CA LYS A 45 19.36 2.19 -25.90
C LYS A 45 19.39 1.11 -24.81
N THR A 46 18.32 0.32 -24.72
CA THR A 46 18.19 -0.84 -23.82
C THR A 46 18.68 -2.12 -24.50
N MET A 47 19.59 -2.87 -23.87
CA MET A 47 19.97 -4.24 -24.27
C MET A 47 19.31 -5.27 -23.32
N LYS A 48 18.76 -6.36 -23.89
CA LYS A 48 17.96 -7.39 -23.18
C LYS A 48 18.83 -8.47 -22.53
N VAL A 49 18.53 -8.87 -21.29
CA VAL A 49 19.08 -10.06 -20.61
C VAL A 49 17.96 -10.81 -19.84
N ASN A 50 18.07 -12.14 -19.74
CA ASN A 50 17.03 -13.15 -19.43
C ASN A 50 16.34 -13.09 -18.04
N GLU A 51 15.12 -13.65 -17.98
CA GLU A 51 14.16 -13.66 -16.86
C GLU A 51 14.53 -14.61 -15.67
N LEU A 52 14.74 -14.05 -14.47
CA LEU A 52 14.86 -14.81 -13.21
C LEU A 52 13.48 -15.02 -12.55
N LYS A 53 13.23 -16.18 -11.91
CA LYS A 53 11.99 -16.42 -11.12
C LYS A 53 12.15 -15.86 -9.70
N LEU A 54 11.07 -15.39 -9.07
CA LEU A 54 11.10 -14.76 -7.73
C LEU A 54 11.74 -15.65 -6.65
N LYS A 55 11.49 -16.95 -6.72
CA LYS A 55 12.06 -17.98 -5.84
C LYS A 55 13.58 -18.18 -5.97
N ASP A 56 14.18 -17.67 -7.05
CA ASP A 56 15.61 -17.77 -7.30
C ASP A 56 16.36 -16.56 -6.72
N ILE A 57 15.65 -15.57 -6.18
CA ILE A 57 16.24 -14.39 -5.54
C ILE A 57 16.64 -14.76 -4.10
N PRO A 58 17.93 -14.65 -3.72
CA PRO A 58 18.41 -15.07 -2.40
C PRO A 58 17.63 -14.47 -1.23
N ILE A 59 17.33 -13.16 -1.28
CA ILE A 59 16.61 -12.47 -0.20
C ILE A 59 15.17 -12.98 0.01
N VAL A 60 14.50 -13.40 -1.07
CA VAL A 60 13.15 -13.95 -0.99
C VAL A 60 13.16 -15.30 -0.27
N ARG A 61 14.24 -16.07 -0.46
CA ARG A 61 14.45 -17.36 0.21
C ARG A 61 14.88 -17.20 1.66
N GLU A 62 15.64 -16.15 1.96
CA GLU A 62 16.17 -15.87 3.30
C GLU A 62 15.09 -15.34 4.25
N PHE A 63 14.11 -14.59 3.73
CA PHE A 63 13.00 -14.06 4.52
C PHE A 63 11.65 -14.66 4.10
N PRO A 64 11.44 -15.98 4.27
CA PRO A 64 10.17 -16.65 4.00
C PRO A 64 9.15 -16.35 5.12
N ASP A 65 9.38 -15.35 5.96
CA ASP A 65 8.46 -14.66 6.87
C ASP A 65 8.23 -13.16 6.47
N VAL A 66 8.95 -12.61 5.45
CA VAL A 66 8.67 -11.37 4.68
C VAL A 66 8.00 -11.53 3.26
N PHE A 67 8.18 -12.63 2.49
CA PHE A 67 7.50 -12.89 1.17
C PHE A 67 6.60 -14.18 0.99
N PRO A 68 5.31 -14.36 1.37
CA PRO A 68 4.59 -15.63 1.22
C PRO A 68 3.84 -15.61 -0.11
N GLU A 69 2.99 -16.59 -0.33
CA GLU A 69 2.16 -16.64 -1.53
C GLU A 69 0.79 -15.96 -1.31
N ASP A 70 0.27 -15.97 -0.07
CA ASP A 70 -1.05 -15.42 0.28
C ASP A 70 -1.04 -14.56 1.57
N LEU A 71 -1.99 -13.61 1.63
CA LEU A 71 -2.32 -12.77 2.79
C LEU A 71 -3.70 -13.13 3.32
N SER A 72 -3.82 -14.29 3.94
CA SER A 72 -5.03 -14.69 4.62
C SER A 72 -5.00 -14.29 6.10
N GLY A 73 -6.15 -13.85 6.59
CA GLY A 73 -6.36 -13.49 7.98
C GLY A 73 -6.10 -12.02 8.30
N LEU A 74 -6.56 -11.61 9.48
CA LEU A 74 -6.38 -10.24 9.95
C LEU A 74 -4.90 -9.97 10.25
N PRO A 75 -4.39 -8.77 9.92
CA PRO A 75 -3.04 -8.37 10.33
C PRO A 75 -2.93 -8.40 11.86
N PRO A 76 -1.73 -8.51 12.45
CA PRO A 76 -1.57 -8.47 13.90
C PRO A 76 -2.06 -7.13 14.46
N SER A 77 -2.54 -7.15 15.71
CA SER A 77 -2.80 -5.91 16.44
C SER A 77 -1.49 -5.15 16.64
N ARG A 78 -1.52 -3.84 16.45
CA ARG A 78 -0.37 -2.95 16.59
C ARG A 78 -0.73 -1.77 17.50
N GLU A 79 0.27 -1.05 17.98
CA GLU A 79 0.07 0.18 18.76
C GLU A 79 -0.68 1.27 17.96
N VAL A 80 -0.54 1.24 16.63
CA VAL A 80 -1.25 2.12 15.71
C VAL A 80 -2.44 1.35 15.13
N GLU A 81 -3.62 1.95 15.27
CA GLU A 81 -4.85 1.53 14.61
C GLU A 81 -5.37 2.66 13.74
N PHE A 82 -6.09 2.33 12.68
CA PHE A 82 -6.73 3.32 11.86
C PHE A 82 -8.01 3.84 12.52
N ARG A 83 -8.07 5.15 12.75
CA ARG A 83 -9.18 5.84 13.39
C ARG A 83 -9.94 6.71 12.41
N ILE A 84 -11.25 6.83 12.64
CA ILE A 84 -12.15 7.70 11.87
C ILE A 84 -12.82 8.68 12.83
N ASP A 85 -12.07 9.73 13.19
CA ASP A 85 -12.56 10.81 14.03
C ASP A 85 -13.47 11.72 13.21
N LEU A 86 -14.69 11.92 13.68
CA LEU A 86 -15.72 12.71 12.99
C LEU A 86 -15.87 14.08 13.66
N ILE A 87 -16.30 15.08 12.89
CA ILE A 87 -16.73 16.37 13.43
C ILE A 87 -17.84 16.19 14.46
N HIS A 88 -17.93 17.11 15.43
CA HIS A 88 -18.96 17.05 16.46
C HIS A 88 -20.37 17.07 15.84
N GLY A 89 -21.25 16.19 16.31
CA GLY A 89 -22.63 16.08 15.81
C GLY A 89 -22.76 15.37 14.46
N ALA A 90 -21.71 14.74 13.93
CA ALA A 90 -21.80 13.97 12.70
C ALA A 90 -22.83 12.83 12.81
N ILE A 91 -23.75 12.78 11.84
CA ILE A 91 -24.75 11.71 11.72
C ILE A 91 -24.27 10.66 10.71
N PRO A 92 -24.70 9.39 10.86
CA PRO A 92 -24.37 8.33 9.91
C PRO A 92 -24.77 8.68 8.47
N VAL A 93 -23.85 8.44 7.54
CA VAL A 93 -24.14 8.57 6.10
C VAL A 93 -24.60 7.24 5.56
N ALA A 94 -25.78 7.25 4.93
CA ALA A 94 -26.36 6.11 4.23
C ALA A 94 -26.74 6.52 2.80
N LYS A 95 -26.01 6.01 1.81
CA LYS A 95 -26.27 6.23 0.38
C LYS A 95 -26.72 4.94 -0.29
N SER A 96 -27.71 5.06 -1.18
CA SER A 96 -28.20 3.91 -1.96
C SER A 96 -27.11 3.37 -2.89
N PRO A 97 -27.01 2.04 -3.06
CA PRO A 97 -26.09 1.45 -4.02
C PRO A 97 -26.33 1.98 -5.44
N TYR A 98 -25.26 2.18 -6.21
CA TYR A 98 -25.37 2.52 -7.63
C TYR A 98 -25.87 1.32 -8.45
N ARG A 99 -26.41 1.61 -9.64
CA ARG A 99 -26.76 0.56 -10.61
C ARG A 99 -25.48 -0.03 -11.19
N LEU A 100 -25.38 -1.36 -11.14
CA LEU A 100 -24.27 -2.12 -11.71
C LEU A 100 -24.76 -2.92 -12.92
N ALA A 101 -23.89 -3.07 -13.93
CA ALA A 101 -24.10 -3.97 -15.05
C ALA A 101 -23.99 -5.45 -14.61
N PRO A 102 -24.54 -6.41 -15.37
CA PRO A 102 -24.46 -7.83 -15.00
C PRO A 102 -23.03 -8.36 -14.76
N THR A 103 -22.07 -7.89 -15.55
CA THR A 103 -20.65 -8.25 -15.39
C THR A 103 -20.04 -7.67 -14.11
N GLU A 104 -20.38 -6.43 -13.76
CA GLU A 104 -19.95 -5.79 -12.51
C GLU A 104 -20.61 -6.45 -11.28
N MET A 105 -21.85 -6.94 -11.43
CA MET A 105 -22.54 -7.69 -10.38
C MET A 105 -21.84 -9.03 -10.08
N GLN A 106 -21.42 -9.75 -11.13
CA GLN A 106 -20.65 -10.98 -10.96
C GLN A 106 -19.29 -10.71 -10.30
N GLU A 107 -18.61 -9.65 -10.73
CA GLU A 107 -17.34 -9.25 -10.13
C GLU A 107 -17.50 -8.83 -8.67
N LEU A 108 -18.56 -8.11 -8.33
CA LEU A 108 -18.88 -7.73 -6.97
C LEU A 108 -19.00 -8.96 -6.06
N ALA A 109 -19.73 -10.00 -6.51
CA ALA A 109 -19.86 -11.23 -5.74
C ALA A 109 -18.49 -11.91 -5.51
N ASN A 110 -17.63 -11.94 -6.55
CA ASN A 110 -16.29 -12.52 -6.45
C ASN A 110 -15.40 -11.76 -5.46
N GLN A 111 -15.31 -10.43 -5.57
CA GLN A 111 -14.47 -9.61 -4.68
C GLN A 111 -15.01 -9.59 -3.24
N LEU A 112 -16.34 -9.58 -3.05
CA LEU A 112 -16.94 -9.72 -1.72
C LEU A 112 -16.56 -11.04 -1.07
N LYS A 113 -16.59 -12.15 -1.83
CA LYS A 113 -16.20 -13.46 -1.31
C LYS A 113 -14.70 -13.46 -0.95
N GLU A 114 -13.83 -12.97 -1.82
CA GLU A 114 -12.39 -12.90 -1.56
C GLU A 114 -12.07 -12.08 -0.30
N LEU A 115 -12.73 -10.94 -0.10
CA LEU A 115 -12.52 -10.10 1.08
C LEU A 115 -13.05 -10.76 2.37
N GLN A 116 -14.15 -11.50 2.30
CA GLN A 116 -14.69 -12.25 3.44
C GLN A 116 -13.80 -13.45 3.79
N ASP A 117 -13.36 -14.21 2.78
CA ASP A 117 -12.46 -15.36 2.97
C ASP A 117 -11.14 -14.94 3.63
N LYS A 118 -10.66 -13.71 3.36
CA LYS A 118 -9.50 -13.10 4.03
C LYS A 118 -9.81 -12.53 5.42
N GLY A 119 -11.08 -12.37 5.78
CA GLY A 119 -11.52 -11.73 7.01
C GLY A 119 -11.41 -10.20 7.01
N PHE A 120 -11.18 -9.57 5.85
CA PHE A 120 -11.04 -8.11 5.72
C PHE A 120 -12.37 -7.37 5.80
N ILE A 121 -13.47 -8.06 5.51
CA ILE A 121 -14.82 -7.55 5.69
C ILE A 121 -15.68 -8.55 6.45
N ARG A 122 -16.71 -8.06 7.12
CA ARG A 122 -17.77 -8.87 7.74
C ARG A 122 -19.16 -8.28 7.46
N PRO A 123 -20.24 -9.06 7.55
CA PRO A 123 -21.60 -8.53 7.46
C PRO A 123 -21.83 -7.43 8.50
N SER A 124 -22.55 -6.38 8.12
CA SER A 124 -22.84 -5.22 8.96
C SER A 124 -24.35 -4.97 9.08
N SER A 125 -24.79 -4.47 10.23
CA SER A 125 -26.16 -4.02 10.48
C SER A 125 -26.22 -2.54 10.87
N THR A 126 -25.15 -1.80 10.57
CA THR A 126 -24.96 -0.42 11.04
C THR A 126 -25.78 0.59 10.24
N PRO A 127 -26.03 1.79 10.79
CA PRO A 127 -26.72 2.85 10.07
C PRO A 127 -25.87 3.48 8.95
N TRP A 128 -24.55 3.26 8.97
CA TRP A 128 -23.62 3.72 7.94
C TRP A 128 -23.78 2.91 6.65
N GLY A 129 -23.34 3.49 5.53
CA GLY A 129 -23.41 2.81 4.25
C GLY A 129 -22.97 3.65 3.08
N ALA A 130 -21.71 3.51 2.68
CA ALA A 130 -21.19 4.04 1.43
C ALA A 130 -21.57 3.13 0.23
N PRO A 131 -21.82 3.67 -0.97
CA PRO A 131 -22.09 2.85 -2.14
C PRO A 131 -20.79 2.32 -2.76
N VAL A 132 -20.88 1.16 -3.41
CA VAL A 132 -19.78 0.58 -4.20
C VAL A 132 -19.81 1.15 -5.62
N LEU A 133 -18.63 1.43 -6.17
CA LEU A 133 -18.41 1.73 -7.59
C LEU A 133 -17.26 0.89 -8.15
N PHE A 134 -17.25 0.69 -9.46
CA PHE A 134 -16.15 0.01 -10.14
C PHE A 134 -15.35 0.97 -11.00
N VAL A 135 -14.03 0.80 -10.96
CA VAL A 135 -13.08 1.44 -11.88
C VAL A 135 -12.48 0.38 -12.78
N LYS A 136 -12.45 0.63 -14.09
CA LYS A 136 -11.75 -0.26 -15.03
C LYS A 136 -10.25 -0.02 -14.95
N LYS A 137 -9.49 -1.08 -14.71
CA LYS A 137 -8.04 -1.09 -14.85
C LYS A 137 -7.64 -1.08 -16.32
N LYS A 138 -6.36 -0.78 -16.55
CA LYS A 138 -5.75 -0.74 -17.89
C LYS A 138 -5.78 -2.08 -18.63
N ASP A 139 -5.83 -3.19 -17.90
CA ASP A 139 -5.95 -4.55 -18.43
C ASP A 139 -7.40 -4.97 -18.69
N GLY A 140 -8.38 -4.08 -18.48
CA GLY A 140 -9.81 -4.34 -18.65
C GLY A 140 -10.48 -4.99 -17.44
N SER A 141 -9.73 -5.39 -16.42
CA SER A 141 -10.30 -5.91 -15.17
C SER A 141 -10.94 -4.80 -14.34
N PHE A 142 -11.83 -5.19 -13.43
CA PHE A 142 -12.56 -4.26 -12.57
C PHE A 142 -11.89 -4.13 -11.20
N HIS A 143 -11.91 -2.92 -10.65
CA HIS A 143 -11.46 -2.63 -9.30
C HIS A 143 -12.62 -2.09 -8.47
N MET A 144 -13.01 -2.83 -7.42
CA MET A 144 -14.06 -2.39 -6.51
C MET A 144 -13.54 -1.25 -5.64
N CYS A 145 -14.27 -0.14 -5.62
CA CYS A 145 -14.01 1.01 -4.77
C CYS A 145 -15.24 1.33 -3.93
N ILE A 146 -15.01 1.74 -2.69
CA ILE A 146 -16.07 2.25 -1.82
C ILE A 146 -16.07 3.77 -1.90
N ASP A 147 -17.22 4.37 -2.19
CA ASP A 147 -17.36 5.81 -2.32
C ASP A 147 -17.52 6.50 -0.96
N TYR A 148 -16.41 6.64 -0.24
CA TYR A 148 -16.37 7.30 1.06
C TYR A 148 -16.40 8.83 1.00
N ARG A 149 -16.71 9.46 -0.14
CA ARG A 149 -16.64 10.93 -0.29
C ARG A 149 -17.45 11.68 0.76
N GLU A 150 -18.64 11.20 1.13
CA GLU A 150 -19.43 11.86 2.18
C GLU A 150 -18.90 11.62 3.57
N LEU A 151 -18.46 10.40 3.89
CA LEU A 151 -17.80 10.11 5.16
C LEU A 151 -16.57 11.00 5.33
N ASN A 152 -15.75 11.11 4.29
CA ASN A 152 -14.55 11.94 4.25
C ASN A 152 -14.81 13.43 4.50
N LYS A 153 -15.99 13.96 4.18
CA LYS A 153 -16.36 15.35 4.51
C LYS A 153 -16.62 15.54 6.01
N LEU A 154 -17.07 14.48 6.69
CA LEU A 154 -17.35 14.47 8.12
C LEU A 154 -16.13 14.10 8.96
N THR A 155 -15.11 13.49 8.35
CA THR A 155 -13.87 13.10 9.03
C THR A 155 -12.99 14.31 9.31
N ILE A 156 -12.50 14.43 10.55
CA ILE A 156 -11.47 15.39 10.94
C ILE A 156 -10.17 15.03 10.22
N LYS A 157 -9.65 15.95 9.41
CA LYS A 157 -8.47 15.71 8.58
C LYS A 157 -7.21 15.64 9.43
N ASN A 158 -6.42 14.60 9.24
CA ASN A 158 -5.09 14.50 9.82
C ASN A 158 -4.08 15.26 8.95
N CYS A 159 -3.46 16.31 9.50
CA CYS A 159 -2.41 17.09 8.85
C CYS A 159 -1.02 16.52 9.12
N TYR A 160 -0.85 15.19 8.97
CA TYR A 160 0.45 14.56 9.13
C TYR A 160 1.44 15.10 8.08
N PRO A 161 2.67 15.49 8.46
CA PRO A 161 3.63 16.04 7.53
C PRO A 161 4.15 14.94 6.61
N LEU A 162 3.75 14.99 5.34
CA LEU A 162 4.39 14.18 4.30
C LEU A 162 5.73 14.84 3.93
N PRO A 163 6.80 14.05 3.71
CA PRO A 163 8.10 14.58 3.32
C PRO A 163 7.99 15.29 1.97
N ARG A 164 8.74 16.39 1.81
CA ARG A 164 8.79 17.09 0.52
C ARG A 164 9.64 16.29 -0.45
N ILE A 165 9.23 16.28 -1.70
CA ILE A 165 9.92 15.54 -2.76
C ILE A 165 11.38 16.00 -2.89
N ASP A 166 11.65 17.31 -2.79
CA ASP A 166 13.00 17.85 -2.86
C ASP A 166 13.90 17.34 -1.72
N ASP A 167 13.38 17.31 -0.49
CA ASP A 167 14.09 16.78 0.68
C ASP A 167 14.47 15.31 0.46
N LEU A 168 13.57 14.53 -0.16
CA LEU A 168 13.85 13.12 -0.50
C LEU A 168 14.95 13.00 -1.56
N PHE A 169 15.01 13.90 -2.55
CA PHE A 169 16.07 13.88 -3.56
C PHE A 169 17.44 14.25 -3.01
N ASP A 170 17.50 15.22 -2.09
CA ASP A 170 18.75 15.62 -1.44
C ASP A 170 19.39 14.46 -0.67
N GLN A 171 18.59 13.62 -0.02
CA GLN A 171 19.07 12.40 0.65
C GLN A 171 19.71 11.39 -0.30
N LEU A 172 19.26 11.34 -1.56
CA LEU A 172 19.77 10.40 -2.56
C LEU A 172 21.11 10.85 -3.14
N GLN A 173 21.57 12.07 -2.83
CA GLN A 173 22.78 12.62 -3.42
C GLN A 173 24.03 11.77 -3.11
N GLY A 174 24.77 11.42 -4.16
CA GLY A 174 25.98 10.59 -4.05
C GLY A 174 25.71 9.10 -3.89
N SER A 175 24.46 8.67 -3.78
CA SER A 175 24.08 7.26 -3.85
C SER A 175 24.17 6.75 -5.29
N ARG A 176 24.62 5.50 -5.43
CA ARG A 176 24.85 4.85 -6.74
C ARG A 176 23.98 3.59 -6.93
N TYR A 177 23.44 3.06 -5.83
CA TYR A 177 22.65 1.85 -5.80
C TYR A 177 21.33 2.13 -5.11
N PHE A 178 20.25 1.63 -5.69
CA PHE A 178 18.89 1.84 -5.22
C PHE A 178 18.12 0.53 -5.27
N SER A 179 17.17 0.35 -4.36
CA SER A 179 16.22 -0.77 -4.37
C SER A 179 14.89 -0.28 -3.85
N LYS A 180 13.84 -0.53 -4.62
CA LYS A 180 12.47 -0.22 -4.20
C LYS A 180 11.82 -1.43 -3.52
N ILE A 181 10.88 -1.17 -2.64
CA ILE A 181 10.02 -2.13 -1.97
C ILE A 181 8.60 -1.57 -2.09
N ASP A 182 7.73 -2.29 -2.78
CA ASP A 182 6.30 -1.97 -2.91
C ASP A 182 5.46 -2.92 -2.05
N LEU A 183 4.68 -2.38 -1.11
CA LEU A 183 3.75 -3.17 -0.27
C LEU A 183 2.43 -3.42 -1.04
N ARG A 184 2.00 -4.68 -1.28
CA ARG A 184 0.65 -4.99 -1.81
C ARG A 184 -0.37 -4.96 -0.70
N SER A 185 -1.48 -4.32 -1.06
CA SER A 185 -2.57 -4.04 -0.15
C SER A 185 -2.08 -3.37 1.14
N GLY A 186 -1.11 -2.44 1.05
CA GLY A 186 -0.47 -1.79 2.21
C GLY A 186 -1.50 -1.34 3.24
N TYR A 187 -2.56 -0.68 2.80
CA TYR A 187 -3.64 -0.24 3.69
C TYR A 187 -4.38 -1.37 4.41
N HIS A 188 -4.68 -2.48 3.74
CA HIS A 188 -5.33 -3.64 4.38
C HIS A 188 -4.46 -4.33 5.44
N GLN A 189 -3.18 -3.95 5.57
CA GLN A 189 -2.31 -4.46 6.63
C GLN A 189 -2.50 -3.71 7.95
N LEU A 190 -3.31 -2.65 8.02
CA LEU A 190 -3.61 -1.93 9.26
C LEU A 190 -5.05 -2.21 9.70
N ARG A 191 -5.28 -2.52 10.98
CA ARG A 191 -6.63 -2.70 11.53
C ARG A 191 -7.34 -1.36 11.69
N VAL A 192 -8.65 -1.36 11.47
CA VAL A 192 -9.52 -0.25 11.90
C VAL A 192 -9.80 -0.44 13.39
N ARG A 193 -9.82 0.64 14.17
CA ARG A 193 -10.25 0.60 15.58
C ARG A 193 -11.67 0.03 15.66
N GLU A 194 -11.94 -0.88 16.59
CA GLU A 194 -13.23 -1.61 16.62
C GLU A 194 -14.45 -0.68 16.65
N GLU A 195 -14.37 0.43 17.38
CA GLU A 195 -15.42 1.46 17.46
C GLU A 195 -15.66 2.21 16.14
N ASP A 196 -14.65 2.24 15.26
CA ASP A 196 -14.66 2.94 13.98
C ASP A 196 -15.02 2.01 12.82
N ILE A 197 -14.99 0.68 13.01
CA ILE A 197 -15.37 -0.32 11.99
C ILE A 197 -16.75 -0.03 11.38
N PRO A 198 -17.82 0.25 12.16
CA PRO A 198 -19.13 0.59 11.61
C PRO A 198 -19.13 1.72 10.59
N LYS A 199 -18.24 2.70 10.73
CA LYS A 199 -18.16 3.86 9.82
C LYS A 199 -17.67 3.48 8.43
N THR A 200 -16.96 2.35 8.31
CA THR A 200 -16.50 1.79 7.03
C THR A 200 -17.57 0.96 6.33
N ALA A 201 -18.79 0.90 6.86
CA ALA A 201 -19.84 0.10 6.26
C ALA A 201 -20.17 0.58 4.83
N PHE A 202 -20.37 -0.38 3.94
CA PHE A 202 -20.73 -0.16 2.56
C PHE A 202 -21.90 -1.05 2.15
N ARG A 203 -22.71 -0.53 1.23
CA ARG A 203 -23.96 -1.15 0.80
C ARG A 203 -23.82 -1.77 -0.57
N THR A 204 -24.29 -3.01 -0.67
CA THR A 204 -24.35 -3.76 -1.91
C THR A 204 -25.75 -4.33 -2.10
N ARG A 205 -26.02 -4.91 -3.28
CA ARG A 205 -27.26 -5.67 -3.48
C ARG A 205 -27.32 -6.98 -2.70
N TYR A 206 -26.18 -7.48 -2.23
CA TYR A 206 -26.06 -8.74 -1.49
C TYR A 206 -26.07 -8.55 0.03
N GLY A 207 -26.24 -7.31 0.51
CA GLY A 207 -26.20 -6.97 1.93
C GLY A 207 -25.23 -5.82 2.22
N HIS A 208 -25.11 -5.51 3.51
CA HIS A 208 -24.16 -4.52 4.01
C HIS A 208 -22.94 -5.23 4.60
N PHE A 209 -21.77 -4.66 4.35
CA PHE A 209 -20.51 -5.17 4.86
C PHE A 209 -19.70 -4.02 5.44
N GLU A 210 -18.83 -4.31 6.39
CA GLU A 210 -17.91 -3.34 6.99
C GLU A 210 -16.49 -3.90 6.98
N PHE A 211 -15.51 -3.00 6.85
CA PHE A 211 -14.10 -3.35 6.81
C PHE A 211 -13.50 -3.42 8.22
N THR A 212 -12.80 -4.52 8.50
CA THR A 212 -12.03 -4.74 9.74
C THR A 212 -10.59 -4.25 9.62
N VAL A 213 -10.12 -4.05 8.38
CA VAL A 213 -8.81 -3.49 8.01
C VAL A 213 -8.99 -2.21 7.21
N MET A 214 -8.03 -1.29 7.28
CA MET A 214 -8.15 0.05 6.69
C MET A 214 -8.41 -0.03 5.18
N PRO A 215 -9.61 0.36 4.71
CA PRO A 215 -9.94 0.29 3.29
C PRO A 215 -9.35 1.48 2.52
N PHE A 216 -9.23 1.30 1.20
CA PHE A 216 -8.95 2.40 0.29
C PHE A 216 -10.08 3.43 0.25
N GLY A 217 -9.75 4.68 -0.08
CA GLY A 217 -10.71 5.75 -0.30
C GLY A 217 -11.00 6.63 0.93
N LEU A 218 -10.49 6.27 2.11
CA LEU A 218 -10.60 7.10 3.33
C LEU A 218 -9.54 8.19 3.37
N THR A 219 -9.93 9.43 3.72
CA THR A 219 -9.06 10.61 3.64
C THR A 219 -7.76 10.51 4.46
N ASN A 220 -7.81 9.94 5.66
CA ASN A 220 -6.65 9.87 6.55
C ASN A 220 -5.77 8.63 6.32
N ALA A 221 -6.15 7.72 5.42
CA ALA A 221 -5.41 6.46 5.23
C ALA A 221 -3.92 6.67 4.89
N PRO A 222 -3.52 7.55 3.94
CA PRO A 222 -2.11 7.79 3.65
C PRO A 222 -1.34 8.37 4.85
N ALA A 223 -1.97 9.27 5.61
CA ALA A 223 -1.35 9.94 6.75
C ALA A 223 -1.05 8.95 7.88
N VAL A 224 -2.02 8.09 8.22
CA VAL A 224 -1.85 7.07 9.27
C VAL A 224 -0.84 6.00 8.82
N PHE A 225 -0.87 5.62 7.53
CA PHE A 225 0.10 4.69 7.00
C PHE A 225 1.53 5.24 7.05
N MET A 226 1.71 6.52 6.72
CA MET A 226 3.00 7.19 6.82
C MET A 226 3.51 7.27 8.27
N ASP A 227 2.64 7.56 9.25
CA ASP A 227 3.02 7.54 10.68
C ASP A 227 3.51 6.14 11.10
N LEU A 228 2.77 5.09 10.74
CA LEU A 228 3.16 3.72 11.01
C LEU A 228 4.54 3.40 10.41
N MET A 229 4.73 3.69 9.13
CA MET A 229 5.98 3.40 8.43
C MET A 229 7.14 4.22 8.99
N ASN A 230 6.92 5.47 9.37
CA ASN A 230 7.96 6.28 10.02
C ASN A 230 8.37 5.73 11.37
N ARG A 231 7.43 5.18 12.17
CA ARG A 231 7.76 4.52 13.44
C ARG A 231 8.59 3.26 13.23
N VAL A 232 8.19 2.43 12.27
CA VAL A 232 8.88 1.16 11.93
C VAL A 232 10.27 1.44 11.36
N CYS A 233 10.39 2.36 10.41
CA CYS A 233 11.64 2.65 9.73
C CYS A 233 12.50 3.69 10.45
N ARG A 234 12.05 4.25 11.58
CA ARG A 234 12.75 5.32 12.33
C ARG A 234 14.25 5.12 12.49
N PRO A 235 14.77 3.92 12.80
CA PRO A 235 16.21 3.72 12.94
C PRO A 235 17.02 3.89 11.64
N TYR A 236 16.34 3.85 10.48
CA TYR A 236 16.92 3.80 9.14
C TYR A 236 16.60 5.02 8.27
N LEU A 237 15.59 5.81 8.67
CA LEU A 237 15.28 7.10 8.05
C LEU A 237 16.52 8.03 8.09
N ASP A 238 16.67 8.85 7.06
CA ASP A 238 17.77 9.80 6.86
C ASP A 238 19.18 9.15 6.79
N LYS A 239 19.26 7.82 6.71
CA LYS A 239 20.52 7.07 6.59
C LYS A 239 20.63 6.34 5.26
N PHE A 240 19.67 5.48 4.99
CA PHE A 240 19.65 4.63 3.79
C PHE A 240 18.23 4.19 3.37
N VAL A 241 17.19 4.66 4.07
CA VAL A 241 15.79 4.36 3.78
C VAL A 241 15.01 5.66 3.62
N ILE A 242 14.24 5.74 2.53
CA ILE A 242 13.17 6.71 2.32
C ILE A 242 11.86 5.95 2.31
N VAL A 243 10.86 6.48 2.99
CA VAL A 243 9.49 5.99 2.97
C VAL A 243 8.61 7.04 2.31
N PHE A 244 7.72 6.61 1.42
CA PHE A 244 6.68 7.45 0.85
C PHE A 244 5.39 6.65 0.67
N ILE A 245 4.46 6.78 1.62
CA ILE A 245 3.20 6.02 1.65
C ILE A 245 3.51 4.51 1.58
N ASP A 246 3.17 3.85 0.47
CA ASP A 246 3.32 2.41 0.27
C ASP A 246 4.69 2.01 -0.32
N ASP A 247 5.52 3.00 -0.67
CA ASP A 247 6.82 2.80 -1.29
C ASP A 247 7.96 2.98 -0.27
N ILE A 248 8.86 2.00 -0.20
CA ILE A 248 10.11 2.12 0.57
C ILE A 248 11.28 2.07 -0.42
N LEU A 249 12.11 3.10 -0.41
CA LEU A 249 13.32 3.21 -1.22
C LEU A 249 14.55 3.03 -0.33
N ILE A 250 15.35 2.02 -0.63
CA ILE A 250 16.65 1.80 -0.02
C ILE A 250 17.72 2.33 -0.95
N TYR A 251 18.70 3.06 -0.41
CA TYR A 251 19.78 3.65 -1.19
C TYR A 251 21.16 3.43 -0.55
N SER A 252 22.19 3.36 -1.38
CA SER A 252 23.56 3.14 -0.94
C SER A 252 24.59 3.74 -1.89
N LYS A 253 25.74 4.15 -1.35
CA LYS A 253 26.92 4.61 -2.11
C LYS A 253 27.75 3.45 -2.67
N SER A 254 27.67 2.26 -2.10
CA SER A 254 28.45 1.08 -2.50
C SER A 254 27.59 -0.18 -2.64
N LYS A 255 27.97 -1.09 -3.55
CA LYS A 255 27.28 -2.37 -3.75
C LYS A 255 27.37 -3.27 -2.52
N LYS A 256 28.48 -3.21 -1.77
CA LYS A 256 28.72 -4.05 -0.59
C LYS A 256 27.84 -3.68 0.61
N SER A 257 27.52 -2.39 0.77
CA SER A 257 26.60 -1.89 1.79
C SER A 257 25.13 -2.00 1.37
N MET A 258 24.84 -2.32 0.10
CA MET A 258 23.50 -2.65 -0.39
C MET A 258 23.06 -4.07 0.03
N LYS A 259 23.63 -4.61 1.11
CA LYS A 259 23.20 -5.87 1.70
C LYS A 259 22.10 -5.54 2.69
N PHE A 260 20.89 -5.94 2.34
CA PHE A 260 19.79 -6.05 3.29
C PHE A 260 20.33 -6.86 4.48
N THR A 261 20.52 -6.19 5.62
CA THR A 261 21.11 -6.79 6.82
C THR A 261 19.99 -7.34 7.67
#